data_AF-A0A1H8DXJ4-F1
#
_entry.id   AF-A0A1H8DXJ4-F1
#
_cell.length_a   1.000
_cell.length_b   1.000
_cell.length_c   1.000
_cell.angle_alpha   90.00
_cell.angle_beta   90.00
_cell.angle_gamma   90.00
#
_symmetry.space_group_name_H-M   'P 1'
#
loop_
_entity.id
_entity.type
_entity.pdbx_description
1 polymer ?
#
loop_
_entity_poly.entity_id
_entity_poly.type
_entity_poly.pdbx_seq_one_letter_code
_entity_poly.pdbx_strand_id
1 'polypeptide(L)'
;MRTQDMLLRKMTLTVAPLLVWAAHFFFCYAWTAAACQRNGDPALVLGVVSVLAVSAAALLLAHSLRRLCRAPQPVPLIVWVHFASAALALTAVVWTCVPILMLARCTGP
;
A
#
# COMPACT_ATOMS: atom_id res chain seq x y z
N MET A 1 0.62 -7.04 30.70
CA MET A 1 1.27 -7.37 29.42
C MET A 1 0.24 -7.76 28.35
N ARG A 2 -0.67 -8.73 28.57
CA ARG A 2 -1.68 -9.20 27.58
C ARG A 2 -2.53 -8.11 26.89
N THR A 3 -2.86 -7.02 27.58
CA THR A 3 -3.67 -5.91 27.03
C THR A 3 -2.90 -5.04 26.04
N GLN A 4 -1.58 -4.91 26.21
CA GLN A 4 -0.73 -4.12 25.32
C GLN A 4 -0.57 -4.81 23.96
N ASP A 5 -0.44 -6.13 23.93
CA ASP A 5 -0.34 -6.91 22.69
C ASP A 5 -1.61 -6.80 21.84
N MET A 6 -2.79 -6.77 22.46
CA MET A 6 -4.05 -6.57 21.76
C MET A 6 -4.20 -5.16 21.19
N LEU A 7 -3.73 -4.13 21.90
CA LEU A 7 -3.74 -2.75 21.41
C LEU A 7 -2.76 -2.57 20.25
N LEU A 8 -1.54 -3.06 20.39
CA LEU A 8 -0.53 -3.05 19.33
C LEU A 8 -1.03 -3.77 18.09
N ARG A 9 -1.64 -4.95 18.24
CA ARG A 9 -2.22 -5.72 17.14
C ARG A 9 -3.38 -5.00 16.46
N LYS A 10 -4.27 -4.36 17.23
CA LYS A 10 -5.35 -3.55 16.66
C LYS A 10 -4.80 -2.35 15.89
N MET A 11 -3.85 -1.62 16.48
CA MET A 11 -3.22 -0.48 15.82
C MET A 11 -2.52 -0.91 14.53
N THR A 12 -1.68 -1.95 14.56
CA THR A 12 -0.98 -2.46 13.37
C THR A 12 -1.96 -2.91 12.29
N LEU A 13 -3.07 -3.56 12.64
CA LEU A 13 -4.11 -3.90 11.66
C LEU A 13 -4.79 -2.65 11.09
N THR A 14 -4.96 -1.58 11.87
CA THR A 14 -5.53 -0.32 11.40
C THR A 14 -4.60 0.39 10.41
N VAL A 15 -3.29 0.46 10.70
CA VAL A 15 -2.27 1.06 9.80
C VAL A 15 -1.72 0.08 8.75
N ALA A 16 -2.20 -1.16 8.71
CA ALA A 16 -1.75 -2.16 7.74
C ALA A 16 -1.81 -1.68 6.28
N PRO A 17 -2.86 -0.95 5.81
CA PRO A 17 -2.86 -0.43 4.45
C PRO A 17 -1.71 0.56 4.18
N LEU A 18 -1.39 1.40 5.16
CA LEU A 18 -0.27 2.34 5.09
C LEU A 18 1.09 1.63 5.08
N LEU A 19 1.23 0.52 5.81
CA LEU A 19 2.43 -0.31 5.76
C LEU A 19 2.62 -0.96 4.39
N VAL A 20 1.53 -1.41 3.74
CA VAL A 20 1.59 -1.92 2.36
C VAL A 20 2.08 -0.85 1.40
N TRP A 21 1.55 0.38 1.51
CA TRP A 21 2.01 1.51 0.70
C TRP A 21 3.50 1.82 0.96
N ALA A 22 3.91 1.93 2.22
CA ALA A 22 5.30 2.24 2.58
C ALA A 22 6.29 1.17 2.07
N ALA A 23 5.93 -0.11 2.23
CA ALA A 23 6.73 -1.22 1.72
C ALA A 23 6.81 -1.22 0.18
N HIS A 24 5.68 -0.96 -0.50
CA HIS A 24 5.65 -0.83 -1.96
C HIS A 24 6.53 0.33 -2.45
N PHE A 25 6.39 1.51 -1.85
CA PHE A 25 7.17 2.69 -2.18
C PHE A 25 8.68 2.43 -2.00
N PHE A 26 9.07 1.90 -0.83
CA PHE A 26 10.46 1.58 -0.53
C PHE A 26 11.03 0.55 -1.52
N PHE A 27 10.27 -0.50 -1.83
CA PHE A 27 10.70 -1.52 -2.79
C PHE A 27 10.89 -0.92 -4.19
N CYS A 28 9.92 -0.14 -4.69
CA CYS A 28 10.01 0.49 -6.00
C CYS A 28 11.22 1.42 -6.11
N TYR A 29 11.54 2.17 -5.05
CA TYR A 29 12.69 3.06 -5.01
C TYR A 29 14.02 2.31 -4.92
N ALA A 30 14.14 1.31 -4.03
CA ALA A 30 15.36 0.53 -3.88
C ALA A 30 15.66 -0.32 -5.12
N TRP A 31 14.62 -0.91 -5.72
CA TRP A 31 14.78 -1.75 -6.91
C TRP A 31 15.14 -0.93 -8.15
N THR A 32 14.53 0.24 -8.34
CA THR A 32 14.94 1.14 -9.44
C THR A 32 16.42 1.53 -9.32
N ALA A 33 16.86 1.94 -8.13
CA ALA A 33 18.27 2.28 -7.89
C ALA A 33 19.21 1.10 -8.21
N ALA A 34 18.89 -0.11 -7.72
CA ALA A 34 19.69 -1.32 -7.95
C ALA A 34 19.69 -1.77 -9.43
N ALA A 35 18.54 -1.69 -10.10
CA ALA A 35 18.41 -2.05 -11.52
C ALA A 35 19.17 -1.08 -12.42
N CYS A 36 19.10 0.23 -12.15
CA CYS A 36 19.84 1.23 -12.90
C CYS A 36 21.36 1.06 -12.72
N GLN A 37 21.85 0.71 -11.53
CA GLN A 37 23.28 0.40 -11.33
C GLN A 37 23.77 -0.80 -12.14
N ARG A 38 22.87 -1.72 -12.48
CA ARG A 38 23.19 -2.96 -13.23
C ARG A 38 22.85 -2.87 -14.72
N ASN A 39 22.47 -1.69 -15.22
CA ASN A 39 21.95 -1.49 -16.58
C ASN A 39 20.79 -2.45 -16.94
N GLY A 40 20.00 -2.85 -15.94
CA GLY A 40 18.83 -3.70 -16.13
C GLY A 40 17.57 -2.90 -16.39
N ASP A 41 16.56 -3.53 -16.97
CA ASP A 41 15.22 -2.95 -17.12
C ASP A 41 14.35 -3.25 -15.88
N PRO A 42 13.99 -2.24 -15.06
CA PRO A 42 13.15 -2.47 -13.89
C PRO A 42 11.66 -2.61 -14.23
N ALA A 43 11.23 -2.32 -15.47
CA ALA A 43 9.82 -2.12 -15.81
C ALA A 43 8.93 -3.32 -15.49
N LEU A 44 9.37 -4.54 -15.81
CA LEU A 44 8.56 -5.75 -15.59
C LEU A 44 8.36 -6.02 -14.10
N VAL A 45 9.43 -5.96 -13.30
CA VAL A 45 9.37 -6.22 -11.85
C VAL A 45 8.52 -5.15 -11.15
N LEU A 46 8.71 -3.88 -11.51
CA LEU A 46 7.90 -2.78 -10.97
C LEU A 46 6.43 -2.93 -11.36
N GLY A 47 6.13 -3.27 -12.61
CA GLY A 47 4.76 -3.49 -13.08
C GLY A 47 4.06 -4.59 -12.28
N VAL A 48 4.71 -5.75 -12.10
CA VAL A 48 4.16 -6.86 -11.31
C VAL A 48 3.93 -6.43 -9.85
N VAL A 49 4.91 -5.78 -9.23
CA VAL A 49 4.81 -5.35 -7.83
C VAL A 49 3.75 -4.26 -7.63
N SER A 50 3.58 -3.35 -8.59
CA SER A 50 2.51 -2.36 -8.60
C SER A 50 1.13 -2.99 -8.74
N VAL A 51 0.95 -3.95 -9.64
CA VAL A 51 -0.31 -4.69 -9.76
C VAL A 51 -0.65 -5.43 -8.47
N LEU A 52 0.33 -6.09 -7.84
CA LEU A 52 0.15 -6.76 -6.56
C LEU A 52 -0.22 -5.77 -5.44
N ALA A 53 0.46 -4.62 -5.37
CA ALA A 53 0.19 -3.61 -4.35
C ALA A 53 -1.20 -2.98 -4.51
N VAL A 54 -1.60 -2.66 -5.75
CA VAL A 54 -2.95 -2.16 -6.07
C VAL A 54 -4.00 -3.20 -5.70
N SER A 55 -3.78 -4.46 -6.07
CA SER A 55 -4.71 -5.56 -5.76
C SER A 55 -4.87 -5.74 -4.25
N ALA A 56 -3.76 -5.73 -3.50
CA ALA A 56 -3.78 -5.83 -2.04
C ALA A 56 -4.51 -4.65 -1.39
N ALA A 57 -4.23 -3.42 -1.82
CA ALA A 57 -4.90 -2.22 -1.32
C ALA A 57 -6.40 -2.22 -1.64
N ALA A 58 -6.78 -2.63 -2.85
CA ALA A 58 -8.18 -2.75 -3.26
C ALA A 58 -8.92 -3.82 -2.45
N LEU A 59 -8.28 -4.96 -2.17
CA LEU A 59 -8.85 -6.00 -1.31
C LEU A 59 -9.04 -5.50 0.14
N LEU A 60 -8.08 -4.76 0.69
CA LEU A 60 -8.19 -4.16 2.01
C LEU A 60 -9.32 -3.12 2.07
N LEU A 61 -9.48 -2.31 1.02
CA LEU A 61 -10.58 -1.35 0.90
C LEU A 61 -11.94 -2.05 0.76
N ALA A 62 -12.03 -3.09 -0.06
CA ALA A 62 -13.24 -3.89 -0.20
C ALA A 62 -13.63 -4.57 1.13
N HIS A 63 -12.64 -5.04 1.88
CA HIS A 63 -12.85 -5.63 3.21
C HIS A 63 -13.31 -4.61 4.24
N SER A 64 -12.72 -3.41 4.26
CA SER A 64 -13.13 -2.34 5.17
C SER A 64 -14.54 -1.84 4.84
N LEU A 65 -14.90 -1.74 3.55
CA LEU A 65 -16.24 -1.41 3.10
C LEU A 65 -17.27 -2.45 3.54
N ARG A 66 -16.97 -3.75 3.38
CA ARG A 66 -17.83 -4.84 3.86
C ARG A 66 -18.03 -4.79 5.38
N ARG A 67 -17.01 -4.40 6.15
CA ARG A 67 -17.12 -4.20 7.60
C ARG A 67 -18.00 -3.00 7.95
N LEU A 68 -17.89 -1.92 7.19
CA LEU A 68 -18.71 -0.72 7.35
C LEU A 68 -20.20 -1.05 7.11
N CYS A 69 -20.51 -1.80 6.05
CA CYS A 69 -21.89 -2.22 5.74
C CYS A 69 -22.50 -3.18 6.77
N ARG A 70 -21.68 -3.93 7.52
CA ARG A 70 -22.11 -4.86 8.56
C ARG A 70 -22.02 -4.29 9.98
N ALA A 71 -21.55 -3.05 10.13
CA ALA A 71 -21.35 -2.46 11.44
C ALA A 71 -22.70 -2.11 12.09
N PRO A 72 -22.90 -2.44 13.38
CA PRO A 72 -24.06 -1.96 14.12
C PRO A 72 -24.01 -0.43 14.25
N GLN A 73 -25.19 0.20 14.21
CA GLN A 73 -25.33 1.65 14.37
C GLN A 73 -25.35 2.01 15.87
N PRO A 74 -24.62 3.06 16.31
CA PRO A 74 -23.75 3.93 15.52
C PRO A 74 -22.41 3.28 15.16
N VAL A 75 -21.95 3.53 13.93
CA VAL A 75 -20.68 2.95 13.42
C VAL A 75 -19.49 3.46 14.24
N PRO A 76 -18.66 2.57 14.81
CA PRO A 76 -17.53 2.98 15.63
C PRO A 76 -16.43 3.68 14.80
N LEU A 77 -15.84 4.75 15.34
CA LEU A 77 -14.83 5.60 14.68
C LEU A 77 -13.65 4.82 14.08
N ILE A 78 -13.23 3.74 14.75
CA ILE A 78 -12.13 2.89 14.28
C ILE A 78 -12.39 2.26 12.90
N VAL A 79 -13.66 1.99 12.55
CA VAL A 79 -14.03 1.44 11.25
C VAL A 79 -13.90 2.50 10.17
N TRP A 80 -14.27 3.75 10.47
CA TRP A 80 -14.05 4.90 9.59
C TRP A 80 -12.56 5.18 9.36
N VAL A 81 -11.74 5.16 10.41
CA VAL A 81 -10.28 5.34 10.29
C VAL A 81 -9.65 4.24 9.43
N HIS A 82 -10.10 2.99 9.59
CA HIS A 82 -9.61 1.89 8.77
C HIS A 82 -10.02 2.02 7.29
N PHE A 83 -11.23 2.50 7.02
CA PHE A 83 -11.68 2.78 5.66
C PHE A 83 -10.87 3.93 5.03
N ALA A 84 -10.72 5.05 5.74
CA ALA A 84 -9.97 6.21 5.28
C ALA A 84 -8.50 5.87 5.01
N SER A 85 -7.86 5.10 5.90
CA SER A 85 -6.46 4.66 5.69
C SER A 85 -6.31 3.68 4.51
N ALA A 86 -7.28 2.80 4.28
CA ALA A 86 -7.28 1.92 3.11
C ALA A 86 -7.45 2.71 1.80
N ALA A 87 -8.36 3.69 1.77
CA ALA A 87 -8.56 4.56 0.62
C ALA A 87 -7.30 5.39 0.33
N LEU A 88 -6.71 5.99 1.38
CA LEU A 88 -5.49 6.79 1.25
C LEU A 88 -4.32 5.94 0.74
N ALA A 89 -4.14 4.72 1.27
CA ALA A 89 -3.12 3.80 0.81
C ALA A 89 -3.28 3.42 -0.67
N LEU A 90 -4.51 3.14 -1.12
CA LEU A 90 -4.78 2.85 -2.53
C LEU A 90 -4.41 4.04 -3.42
N THR A 91 -4.87 5.24 -3.06
CA THR A 91 -4.53 6.48 -3.79
C THR A 91 -3.01 6.69 -3.83
N ALA A 92 -2.33 6.47 -2.72
CA ALA A 92 -0.89 6.63 -2.63
C ALA A 92 -0.14 5.59 -3.50
N VAL A 93 -0.57 4.32 -3.53
CA VAL A 93 0.01 3.30 -4.42
C VAL A 93 -0.19 3.69 -5.89
N VAL A 94 -1.41 4.08 -6.27
CA VAL A 94 -1.71 4.53 -7.65
C VAL A 94 -0.85 5.73 -8.03
N TRP A 95 -0.72 6.69 -7.12
CA TRP A 95 0.14 7.86 -7.31
C TRP A 95 1.62 7.48 -7.48
N THR A 96 2.09 6.46 -6.78
CA THR A 96 3.46 5.96 -6.89
C THR A 96 3.73 5.29 -8.24
N CYS A 97 2.70 4.74 -8.89
CA CYS A 97 2.82 4.16 -10.23
C CYS A 97 3.02 5.22 -11.31
N VAL A 98 2.57 6.47 -11.11
CA VAL A 98 2.70 7.56 -12.09
C VAL A 98 4.16 7.82 -12.49
N PRO A 99 5.10 8.09 -11.55
CA PRO A 99 6.50 8.31 -11.92
C PRO A 99 7.15 7.06 -12.53
N ILE A 100 6.73 5.84 -12.16
CA ILE A 100 7.22 4.60 -12.78
C ILE A 100 6.86 4.56 -14.27
N LEU A 101 5.67 5.03 -14.65
CA LEU A 101 5.25 5.14 -16.05
C LEU A 101 5.96 6.28 -16.81
N MET A 102 6.40 7.32 -16.09
CA MET A 102 7.14 8.45 -16.67
C MET A 102 8.65 8.18 -16.79
N LEU A 103 9.20 7.26 -16.00
CA LEU A 103 10.59 6.80 -16.06
C LEU A 103 10.78 5.90 -17.29
N ALA A 104 10.85 6.54 -18.46
CA ALA A 104 11.27 5.90 -19.70
C ALA A 104 12.78 5.62 -19.63
N ARG A 105 13.12 4.46 -19.03
CA ARG A 105 14.47 3.85 -18.98
C ARG A 105 15.42 4.55 -18.01
N CYS A 106 16.26 3.74 -17.36
CA CYS A 106 17.46 4.25 -16.70
C CYS A 106 18.34 4.88 -17.79
N THR A 107 18.20 6.17 -18.04
CA THR A 107 19.16 6.93 -18.85
C THR A 107 20.41 7.00 -18.00
N GLY A 108 21.33 6.05 -18.21
CA GLY A 108 22.70 6.22 -17.76
C GLY A 108 23.25 7.55 -18.30
N PRO A 109 24.27 8.13 -17.63
CA PRO A 109 24.96 9.31 -18.14
C PRO A 109 25.48 9.09 -19.57
#